data_AF-U9UKM9-F1
#
_entry.id   AF-U9UKM9-F1
#
_cell.length_a   1.000
_cell.length_b   1.000
_cell.length_c   1.000
_cell.angle_alpha   90.00
_cell.angle_beta   90.00
_cell.angle_gamma   90.00
#
_symmetry.space_group_name_H-M   'P 1'
#
loop_
_entity.id
_entity.type
_entity.pdbx_description
1 polymer ?
#
loop_
_entity_poly.entity_id
_entity_poly.type
_entity_poly.pdbx_seq_one_letter_code
_entity_poly.pdbx_strand_id
1 'polypeptide(L)'
;MKFQSTLILVALCILSTFSASVTEAKQCFQKQNAREATLLNKKFDKLNKNSPCKTGETVCIKGQVAQCDQGKFVLTSCGPTTECFALPLVNSPGTSIACDKSEDAANRIKLARQCRGKTG
;
A
#
# COMPACT_ATOMS: atom_id res chain seq x y z
N MET A 1 -30.25 61.68 6.56
CA MET A 1 -29.28 62.81 6.62
C MET A 1 -28.45 62.68 7.91
N LYS A 2 -27.16 62.35 7.80
CA LYS A 2 -26.02 62.94 8.53
C LYS A 2 -24.75 62.12 8.25
N PHE A 3 -23.81 62.76 7.56
CA PHE A 3 -22.42 62.37 7.38
C PHE A 3 -21.65 62.46 8.72
N GLN A 4 -20.50 61.79 8.82
CA GLN A 4 -19.15 62.28 9.19
C GLN A 4 -18.23 61.04 9.38
N SER A 5 -17.30 60.73 8.47
CA SER A 5 -15.92 61.24 8.36
C SER A 5 -15.01 60.95 9.56
N THR A 6 -14.22 59.87 9.46
CA THR A 6 -12.90 59.78 10.09
C THR A 6 -11.91 59.10 9.13
N LEU A 7 -10.86 59.86 8.81
CA LEU A 7 -9.65 59.47 8.09
C LEU A 7 -8.81 58.53 8.97
N ILE A 8 -8.41 57.34 8.48
CA ILE A 8 -7.31 56.56 9.04
C ILE A 8 -6.44 55.97 7.93
N LEU A 9 -5.28 56.61 7.77
CA LEU A 9 -3.93 56.07 7.53
C LEU A 9 -3.74 54.75 6.75
N VAL A 10 -3.10 54.93 5.59
CA VAL A 10 -2.11 54.06 4.93
C VAL A 10 -1.72 52.78 5.69
N ALA A 11 -2.11 51.63 5.15
CA ALA A 11 -1.40 50.38 5.34
C ALA A 11 -1.08 49.82 3.94
N LEU A 12 0.19 49.95 3.55
CA LEU A 12 0.74 49.37 2.34
C LEU A 12 0.75 47.84 2.52
N CYS A 13 -0.33 47.16 2.13
CA CYS A 13 -0.40 45.71 2.12
C CYS A 13 0.52 45.19 1.02
N ILE A 14 1.77 44.88 1.39
CA ILE A 14 2.70 44.13 0.56
C ILE A 14 2.06 42.74 0.39
N LEU A 15 1.41 42.48 -0.74
CA LEU A 15 1.00 41.12 -1.12
C LEU A 15 2.27 40.34 -1.45
N SER A 16 2.91 39.78 -0.43
CA SER A 16 3.90 38.73 -0.59
C SER A 16 3.20 37.50 -1.13
N THR A 17 3.27 37.33 -2.45
CA THR A 17 2.86 36.11 -3.15
C THR A 17 3.81 34.99 -2.73
N PHE A 18 3.50 34.32 -1.63
CA PHE A 18 4.10 33.04 -1.29
C PHE A 18 3.72 32.04 -2.40
N SER A 19 4.60 31.90 -3.39
CA SER A 19 4.59 30.74 -4.26
C SER A 19 4.96 29.54 -3.40
N ALA A 20 3.97 28.93 -2.77
CA ALA A 20 4.11 27.59 -2.26
C ALA A 20 4.38 26.72 -3.50
N SER A 21 5.65 26.38 -3.74
CA SER A 21 5.98 25.23 -4.57
C SER A 21 5.31 24.04 -3.92
N VAL A 22 4.10 23.72 -4.39
CA VAL A 22 3.55 22.37 -4.32
C VAL A 22 4.50 21.54 -5.18
N THR A 23 5.62 21.13 -4.57
CA THR A 23 6.26 19.91 -4.98
C THR A 23 5.19 18.86 -4.72
N GLU A 24 4.39 18.58 -5.75
CA GLU A 24 3.48 17.45 -5.78
C GLU A 24 4.37 16.24 -5.51
N ALA A 25 4.43 15.85 -4.23
CA ALA A 25 5.18 14.69 -3.81
C ALA A 25 4.46 13.53 -4.47
N LYS A 26 4.92 13.15 -5.67
CA LYS A 26 4.36 12.08 -6.48
C LYS A 26 4.03 10.95 -5.54
N GLN A 27 2.72 10.73 -5.32
CA GLN A 27 2.27 9.92 -4.19
C GLN A 27 2.87 8.53 -4.37
N CYS A 28 3.81 8.18 -3.49
CA CYS A 28 4.49 6.90 -3.54
C CYS A 28 3.50 5.83 -3.09
N PHE A 29 2.79 5.25 -4.07
CA PHE A 29 1.85 4.18 -3.82
C PHE A 29 2.54 2.95 -3.21
N GLN A 30 3.86 2.80 -3.36
CA GLN A 30 4.63 1.71 -2.74
C GLN A 30 4.53 1.69 -1.20
N LYS A 31 4.43 2.86 -0.55
CA LYS A 31 4.22 2.93 0.91
C LYS A 31 2.87 2.32 1.30
N GLN A 32 1.82 2.66 0.56
CA GLN A 32 0.48 2.12 0.77
C GLN A 32 0.47 0.61 0.47
N ASN A 33 1.05 0.19 -0.66
CA ASN A 33 1.17 -1.21 -1.02
C ASN A 33 1.90 -2.03 0.05
N ALA A 34 2.96 -1.49 0.64
CA ALA A 34 3.70 -2.16 1.71
C ALA A 34 2.85 -2.34 2.97
N ARG A 35 2.07 -1.32 3.33
CA ARG A 35 1.11 -1.38 4.44
C ARG A 35 0.06 -2.45 4.17
N GLU A 36 -0.56 -2.44 3.00
CA GLU A 36 -1.58 -3.40 2.60
C GLU A 36 -1.05 -4.83 2.57
N ALA A 37 0.11 -5.05 1.95
CA ALA A 37 0.77 -6.36 1.92
C ALA A 37 1.04 -6.88 3.34
N THR A 38 1.51 -6.02 4.24
CA THR A 38 1.73 -6.39 5.65
C THR A 38 0.42 -6.80 6.34
N LEU A 39 -0.67 -6.06 6.10
CA LEU A 39 -1.97 -6.37 6.68
C LEU A 39 -2.57 -7.64 6.10
N LEU A 40 -2.40 -7.89 4.80
CA LEU A 40 -2.84 -9.12 4.14
C LEU A 40 -2.12 -10.35 4.71
N ASN A 41 -0.79 -10.31 4.82
CA ASN A 41 -0.04 -11.42 5.43
C ASN A 41 -0.53 -11.71 6.87
N LYS A 42 -0.74 -10.68 7.69
CA LYS A 42 -1.32 -10.84 9.04
C LYS A 42 -2.75 -11.40 9.03
N LYS A 43 -3.55 -11.08 8.02
CA LYS A 43 -4.91 -11.62 7.85
C LYS A 43 -4.83 -13.11 7.48
N PHE A 44 -3.91 -13.46 6.59
CA PHE A 44 -3.67 -14.81 6.10
C PHE A 44 -3.23 -15.77 7.20
N ASP A 45 -2.46 -15.30 8.18
CA ASP A 45 -2.07 -16.10 9.36
C ASP A 45 -3.27 -16.63 10.18
N LYS A 46 -4.44 -16.00 10.02
CA LYS A 46 -5.69 -16.41 10.70
C LYS A 46 -6.53 -17.39 9.87
N LEU A 47 -6.15 -17.65 8.63
CA LEU A 47 -6.88 -18.52 7.71
C LEU A 47 -6.34 -19.95 7.76
N ASN A 48 -7.21 -20.90 7.42
CA ASN A 48 -6.85 -22.28 7.18
C ASN A 48 -7.68 -22.82 6.01
N LYS A 49 -7.39 -24.05 5.56
CA LYS A 49 -8.05 -24.64 4.38
C LYS A 49 -9.59 -24.69 4.46
N ASN A 50 -10.14 -24.69 5.67
CA ASN A 50 -11.58 -24.76 5.94
C ASN A 50 -12.21 -23.38 6.19
N SER A 51 -11.42 -22.29 6.16
CA SER A 51 -11.97 -20.94 6.27
C SER A 51 -12.91 -20.66 5.10
N PRO A 52 -14.08 -20.04 5.34
CA PRO A 52 -15.00 -19.67 4.27
C PRO A 52 -14.33 -18.61 3.37
N CYS A 53 -14.59 -18.69 2.07
CA CYS A 53 -13.97 -17.79 1.08
C CYS A 53 -14.90 -17.54 -0.11
N LYS A 54 -14.58 -16.52 -0.91
CA LYS A 54 -15.28 -16.25 -2.17
C LYS A 54 -14.55 -16.88 -3.34
N THR A 55 -15.26 -17.58 -4.24
CA THR A 55 -14.66 -18.19 -5.44
C THR A 55 -13.76 -17.19 -6.19
N GLY A 56 -12.54 -17.62 -6.50
CA GLY A 56 -11.51 -16.81 -7.14
C GLY A 56 -10.63 -16.00 -6.18
N GLU A 57 -10.97 -15.92 -4.89
CA GLU A 57 -10.10 -15.33 -3.87
C GLU A 57 -8.79 -16.13 -3.79
N THR A 58 -7.65 -15.44 -3.82
CA THR A 58 -6.33 -16.04 -3.67
C THR A 58 -5.65 -15.45 -2.45
N VAL A 59 -5.19 -16.32 -1.56
CA VAL A 59 -4.54 -15.96 -0.29
C VAL A 59 -3.31 -16.84 -0.07
N CYS A 60 -2.58 -16.58 1.01
CA CYS A 60 -1.56 -17.49 1.51
C CYS A 60 -2.10 -18.24 2.74
N ILE A 61 -1.89 -19.56 2.82
CA ILE A 61 -2.22 -20.35 4.01
C ILE A 61 -1.04 -21.25 4.31
N LYS A 62 -0.43 -21.07 5.48
CA LYS A 62 0.75 -21.85 5.93
C LYS A 62 1.87 -21.91 4.86
N GLY A 63 2.16 -20.76 4.24
CA GLY A 63 3.19 -20.65 3.19
C GLY A 63 2.79 -21.23 1.82
N GLN A 64 1.57 -21.72 1.64
CA GLN A 64 1.07 -22.23 0.36
C GLN A 64 0.13 -21.21 -0.30
N VAL A 65 0.10 -21.17 -1.64
CA VAL A 65 -0.93 -20.42 -2.37
C VAL A 65 -2.25 -21.15 -2.20
N ALA A 66 -3.27 -20.44 -1.75
CA ALA A 66 -4.60 -20.99 -1.54
C ALA A 66 -5.59 -20.25 -2.43
N GLN A 67 -6.18 -20.97 -3.39
CA GLN A 67 -7.24 -20.43 -4.23
C GLN A 67 -8.58 -20.95 -3.75
N CYS A 68 -9.55 -20.05 -3.61
CA CYS A 68 -10.89 -20.42 -3.24
C CYS A 68 -11.62 -21.04 -4.42
N ASP A 69 -12.05 -22.28 -4.26
CA ASP A 69 -12.93 -23.00 -5.17
C ASP A 69 -14.17 -23.46 -4.39
N GLN A 70 -15.34 -23.08 -4.90
CA GLN A 70 -16.66 -23.40 -4.32
C GLN A 70 -16.76 -23.20 -2.78
N GLY A 71 -16.16 -22.11 -2.26
CA GLY A 71 -16.24 -21.73 -0.85
C GLY A 71 -15.22 -22.38 0.08
N LYS A 72 -14.26 -23.16 -0.46
CA LYS A 72 -13.13 -23.73 0.29
C LYS A 72 -11.80 -23.43 -0.39
N PHE A 73 -10.73 -23.38 0.39
CA PHE A 73 -9.40 -23.15 -0.15
C PHE A 73 -8.73 -24.44 -0.63
N VAL A 74 -8.30 -24.44 -1.89
CA VAL A 74 -7.42 -25.45 -2.48
C VAL A 74 -5.99 -24.94 -2.39
N LEU A 75 -5.11 -25.70 -1.72
CA LEU A 75 -3.74 -25.29 -1.43
C LEU A 75 -2.76 -25.88 -2.45
N THR A 76 -1.88 -25.03 -2.97
CA THR A 76 -0.80 -25.37 -3.89
C THR A 76 0.53 -24.91 -3.30
N SER A 77 1.52 -25.81 -3.26
CA SER A 77 2.86 -25.48 -2.75
C SER A 77 3.60 -24.52 -3.69
N CYS A 78 4.37 -23.60 -3.11
CA CYS A 78 5.20 -22.64 -3.84
C CYS A 78 6.46 -23.24 -4.48
N GLY A 79 6.82 -24.46 -4.09
CA GLY A 79 8.07 -25.12 -4.48
C GLY A 79 9.13 -25.04 -3.37
N PRO A 80 10.29 -25.68 -3.57
CA PRO A 80 11.32 -25.77 -2.53
C PRO A 80 11.84 -24.38 -2.15
N THR A 81 12.06 -24.16 -0.85
CA THR A 81 12.67 -22.95 -0.26
C THR A 81 11.86 -21.64 -0.40
N THR A 82 10.66 -21.69 -0.98
CA THR A 82 9.80 -20.51 -1.16
C THR A 82 8.47 -20.70 -0.45
N GLU A 83 7.87 -19.59 -0.05
CA GLU A 83 6.60 -19.53 0.63
C GLU A 83 5.72 -18.45 -0.02
N CYS A 84 4.41 -18.60 0.14
CA CYS A 84 3.44 -17.64 -0.35
C CYS A 84 3.42 -16.39 0.53
N PHE A 85 3.50 -15.22 -0.11
CA PHE A 85 3.33 -13.92 0.54
C PHE A 85 2.41 -13.00 -0.28
N ALA A 86 1.70 -12.10 0.41
CA ALA A 86 1.24 -10.86 -0.20
C ALA A 86 2.42 -9.89 -0.32
N LEU A 87 2.66 -9.38 -1.52
CA LEU A 87 3.81 -8.53 -1.85
C LEU A 87 3.34 -7.23 -2.50
N PRO A 88 4.00 -6.10 -2.22
CA PRO A 88 3.63 -4.82 -2.81
C PRO A 88 3.88 -4.82 -4.32
N LEU A 89 2.93 -4.30 -5.10
CA LEU A 89 3.17 -4.00 -6.50
C LEU A 89 4.16 -2.83 -6.62
N VAL A 90 5.06 -2.92 -7.59
CA VAL A 90 6.18 -1.97 -7.74
C VAL A 90 5.81 -0.78 -8.63
N ASN A 91 5.05 -1.05 -9.69
CA ASN A 91 4.75 -0.10 -10.77
C ASN A 91 3.28 0.34 -10.81
N SER A 92 2.46 -0.17 -9.89
CA SER A 92 1.04 0.18 -9.78
C SER A 92 0.56 0.13 -8.33
N PRO A 93 -0.55 0.80 -7.99
CA PRO A 93 -1.21 0.61 -6.69
C PRO A 93 -1.65 -0.85 -6.48
N GLY A 94 -1.61 -1.30 -5.23
CA GLY A 94 -2.08 -2.60 -4.79
C GLY A 94 -1.00 -3.63 -4.43
N THR A 95 -1.42 -4.89 -4.33
CA THR A 95 -0.57 -6.01 -3.91
C THR A 95 -0.77 -7.20 -4.84
N SER A 96 0.13 -8.18 -4.76
CA SER A 96 0.06 -9.44 -5.49
C SER A 96 0.38 -10.59 -4.55
N ILE A 97 -0.21 -11.76 -4.80
CA ILE A 97 0.17 -13.00 -4.14
C ILE A 97 1.24 -13.68 -4.98
N ALA A 98 2.36 -14.02 -4.38
CA ALA A 98 3.44 -14.72 -5.07
C ALA A 98 4.25 -15.60 -4.12
N CYS A 99 4.92 -16.57 -4.72
CA CYS A 99 5.92 -17.40 -4.06
C CYS A 99 7.26 -16.67 -4.06
N ASP A 100 7.88 -16.54 -2.91
CA ASP A 100 9.17 -15.88 -2.75
C ASP A 100 9.94 -16.49 -1.58
N LYS A 101 11.23 -16.16 -1.42
CA LYS A 101 11.95 -16.48 -0.19
C LYS A 101 11.51 -15.54 0.92
N SER A 102 11.43 -16.03 2.16
CA SER A 102 10.98 -15.22 3.30
C SER A 102 11.83 -13.93 3.48
N GLU A 103 13.15 -14.04 3.30
CA GLU A 103 14.04 -12.87 3.35
C GLU A 103 13.78 -11.87 2.22
N ASP A 104 13.60 -12.35 0.99
CA ASP A 104 13.33 -11.51 -0.18
C ASP A 104 11.97 -10.81 -0.08
N ALA A 105 10.94 -11.53 0.37
CA ALA A 105 9.62 -10.98 0.67
C ALA A 105 9.69 -9.85 1.71
N ALA A 106 10.40 -10.08 2.81
CA ALA A 106 10.61 -9.07 3.85
C ALA A 106 11.36 -7.84 3.32
N ASN A 107 12.41 -8.05 2.51
CA ASN A 107 13.18 -6.99 1.88
C ASN A 107 12.33 -6.16 0.91
N ARG A 108 11.49 -6.80 0.08
CA ARG A 108 10.57 -6.12 -0.84
C ARG A 108 9.59 -5.22 -0.08
N ILE A 109 9.01 -5.70 1.01
CA ILE A 109 8.11 -4.90 1.85
C ILE A 109 8.88 -3.73 2.49
N LYS A 110 10.09 -3.97 3.04
CA LYS A 110 10.94 -2.93 3.63
C LYS A 110 11.29 -1.83 2.64
N LEU A 111 11.72 -2.19 1.43
CA LEU A 111 12.08 -1.25 0.37
C LEU A 111 10.86 -0.44 -0.12
N ALA A 112 9.69 -1.10 -0.26
CA ALA A 112 8.45 -0.42 -0.62
C ALA A 112 8.02 0.64 0.43
N ARG A 113 8.22 0.40 1.74
CA ARG A 113 7.99 1.41 2.78
C ARG A 113 8.89 2.65 2.63
N GLN A 114 10.06 2.47 2.04
CA GLN A 114 11.03 3.54 1.78
C GLN A 114 10.82 4.22 0.43
N CYS A 115 9.77 3.86 -0.32
CA CYS A 115 9.56 4.29 -1.71
C CYS A 115 10.70 3.90 -2.65
N ARG A 116 11.39 2.80 -2.33
CA ARG A 116 12.45 2.24 -3.16
C ARG A 116 11.88 0.97 -3.81
N GLY A 117 11.35 1.07 -5.03
CA GLY A 117 11.19 -0.10 -5.90
C GLY A 117 12.55 -0.42 -6.51
N LYS A 118 12.90 -1.69 -6.75
CA LYS A 118 14.15 -2.07 -7.44
C LYS A 118 14.37 -1.10 -8.62
N THR A 119 15.34 -0.20 -8.48
CA THR A 119 15.99 0.41 -9.63
C THR A 119 16.62 -0.76 -10.36
N GLY A 120 16.16 -1.02 -11.58
CA GLY A 120 16.59 -2.16 -12.39
C GLY A 120 18.10 -2.29 -12.47
#